data_AF-A0A1G9RXV2-F1
#
_entry.id   AF-A0A1G9RXV2-F1
#
_cell.length_a   1.000
_cell.length_b   1.000
_cell.length_c   1.000
_cell.angle_alpha   90.00
_cell.angle_beta   90.00
_cell.angle_gamma   90.00
#
_symmetry.space_group_name_H-M   'P 1'
#
loop_
_entity.id
_entity.type
_entity.pdbx_description
1 polymer ?
#
loop_
_entity_poly.entity_id
_entity_poly.type
_entity_poly.pdbx_seq_one_letter_code
_entity_poly.pdbx_strand_id
1 'polypeptide(L)' 'MDELKGKFYDLTDQEKLEFAETIMPEICELIKSNPEQMQKMMSACMNMMSEGEMDMSQMMQMMGNMNMMGDNN' A
#
# COMPACT_ATOMS: atom_id res chain seq x y z
N MET A 1 -20.20 -5.89 3.18
CA MET A 1 -18.81 -6.28 2.87
C MET A 1 -18.74 -7.26 1.71
N ASP A 2 -19.55 -8.31 1.69
CA ASP A 2 -19.46 -9.33 0.62
C ASP A 2 -19.87 -8.80 -0.76
N GLU A 3 -20.89 -7.94 -0.83
CA GLU A 3 -21.27 -7.27 -2.09
C GLU A 3 -20.15 -6.37 -2.63
N LEU A 4 -19.47 -5.64 -1.75
CA LEU A 4 -18.36 -4.76 -2.12
C LEU A 4 -17.14 -5.57 -2.59
N LYS A 5 -16.86 -6.70 -1.93
CA LYS A 5 -15.83 -7.65 -2.36
C LYS A 5 -16.16 -8.25 -3.72
N GLY A 6 -17.42 -8.65 -3.95
CA GLY A 6 -17.87 -9.16 -5.24
C GLY A 6 -17.60 -8.16 -6.36
N LYS A 7 -18.06 -6.91 -6.18
CA LYS A 7 -17.81 -5.83 -7.15
C LYS A 7 -16.33 -5.62 -7.44
N PHE A 8 -15.48 -5.66 -6.42
CA PHE A 8 -14.03 -5.52 -6.60
C PHE A 8 -13.40 -6.72 -7.34
N TYR A 9 -13.87 -7.95 -7.08
CA TYR A 9 -13.33 -9.14 -7.74
C TYR A 9 -13.77 -9.28 -9.20
N ASP A 10 -14.95 -8.74 -9.54
CA ASP A 10 -15.45 -8.69 -10.91
C ASP A 10 -14.68 -7.70 -11.80
N LEU A 11 -13.87 -6.81 -11.21
CA LEU A 11 -12.99 -5.89 -11.95
C LEU A 11 -11.84 -6.64 -12.64
N THR A 12 -11.45 -6.12 -13.80
CA THR A 12 -10.18 -6.48 -14.46
C THR A 12 -8.98 -6.02 -13.62
N ASP A 13 -7.80 -6.58 -13.89
CA ASP A 13 -6.58 -6.20 -13.16
C ASP A 13 -6.24 -4.71 -13.34
N GLN A 14 -6.49 -4.14 -14.53
CA GLN A 14 -6.30 -2.73 -14.78
C GLN A 14 -7.26 -1.87 -13.95
N GLU A 15 -8.54 -2.23 -13.91
CA GLU A 15 -9.54 -1.50 -13.11
C GLU A 15 -9.24 -1.61 -11.61
N LYS A 16 -8.68 -2.74 -11.13
CA LYS A 16 -8.23 -2.88 -9.74
C LYS A 16 -7.09 -1.93 -9.40
N LEU A 17 -6.14 -1.74 -10.33
CA LEU A 17 -5.03 -0.80 -10.16
C LEU A 17 -5.55 0.65 -10.14
N GLU A 18 -6.38 1.03 -11.11
CA GLU A 18 -6.99 2.36 -11.18
C GLU A 18 -7.85 2.67 -9.94
N PHE A 19 -8.62 1.68 -9.48
CA PHE A 19 -9.40 1.78 -8.25
C PHE A 19 -8.49 1.98 -7.03
N ALA A 20 -7.43 1.18 -6.90
CA ALA A 20 -6.48 1.30 -5.80
C ALA A 20 -5.81 2.68 -5.77
N GLU A 21 -5.34 3.18 -6.91
CA GLU A 21 -4.74 4.52 -7.03
C GLU A 21 -5.73 5.63 -6.63
N THR A 22 -7.00 5.49 -7.00
CA THR A 22 -8.05 6.47 -6.70
C THR A 22 -8.34 6.55 -5.21
N ILE A 23 -8.40 5.42 -4.50
CA ILE A 23 -8.79 5.38 -3.08
C ILE A 23 -7.60 5.49 -2.12
N MET A 24 -6.38 5.24 -2.60
CA MET A 24 -5.17 5.24 -1.76
C MET A 24 -4.98 6.54 -0.96
N PRO A 25 -5.24 7.75 -1.51
CA PRO A 25 -5.14 8.99 -0.74
C PRO A 25 -6.08 9.01 0.47
N GLU A 26 -7.34 8.60 0.31
CA GLU A 26 -8.31 8.55 1.41
C GLU A 26 -7.90 7.52 2.47
N ILE A 27 -7.42 6.35 2.03
CA ILE A 27 -6.85 5.33 2.92
C ILE A 27 -5.68 5.90 3.71
N CYS A 28 -4.78 6.63 3.05
CA CYS A 28 -3.63 7.29 3.69
C CYS A 28 -4.07 8.31 4.74
N GLU A 29 -5.11 9.10 4.49
CA GLU A 29 -5.65 10.05 5.46
C GLU A 29 -6.26 9.34 6.68
N LEU A 30 -7.04 8.28 6.45
CA LEU A 30 -7.65 7.46 7.49
C LEU A 30 -6.59 6.88 8.44
N ILE A 31 -5.49 6.35 7.91
CA ILE A 31 -4.41 5.78 8.74
C ILE A 31 -3.49 6.84 9.35
N LYS A 32 -3.24 7.97 8.69
CA LYS A 32 -2.44 9.07 9.25
C LYS A 32 -3.05 9.61 10.55
N SER A 33 -4.39 9.64 10.61
CA SER A 33 -5.12 10.05 11.81
C SER A 33 -5.10 9.01 12.95
N ASN A 34 -4.63 7.77 12.68
CA ASN A 34 -4.65 6.67 13.65
C ASN A 34 -3.40 5.77 13.55
N PRO A 35 -2.39 5.99 14.42
CA PRO A 35 -1.11 5.26 14.36
C PRO A 35 -1.24 3.74 14.57
N GLU A 36 -2.25 3.27 15.30
CA GLU A 36 -2.50 1.82 15.45
C GLU A 36 -3.01 1.18 14.16
N GLN A 37 -3.85 1.91 13.41
CA GLN A 37 -4.36 1.43 12.11
C GLN A 37 -3.27 1.44 11.04
N MET A 38 -2.38 2.44 11.09
CA MET A 38 -1.19 2.47 10.24
C MET A 38 -0.31 1.23 10.48
N GLN A 39 -0.03 0.86 11.74
CA GLN A 39 0.74 -0.34 12.04
C GLN A 39 0.08 -1.61 11.51
N LYS A 40 -1.23 -1.78 11.74
CA LYS A 40 -1.97 -2.95 11.23
C LYS A 40 -1.94 -3.04 9.70
N MET A 41 -2.08 -1.92 9.01
CA MET A 41 -2.02 -1.88 7.55
C MET A 41 -0.61 -2.22 7.03
N MET A 42 0.43 -1.65 7.65
CA MET A 42 1.82 -1.99 7.30
C MET A 42 2.12 -3.47 7.52
N SER A 43 1.69 -4.06 8.62
CA SER A 43 1.88 -5.50 8.87
C SER A 43 1.15 -6.37 7.84
N ALA A 44 -0.06 -6.00 7.44
CA ALA A 44 -0.79 -6.72 6.39
C ALA A 44 -0.07 -6.65 5.03
N CYS A 45 0.45 -5.47 4.66
CA CYS A 45 1.27 -5.31 3.47
C CYS A 45 2.58 -6.11 3.55
N MET A 46 3.26 -6.11 4.69
CA MET A 46 4.48 -6.90 4.90
C MET A 46 4.23 -8.40 4.78
N ASN A 47 3.12 -8.91 5.32
CA ASN A 47 2.78 -10.33 5.19
C ASN A 47 2.56 -10.73 3.73
N MET A 48 1.83 -9.92 2.96
CA MET A 48 1.65 -10.13 1.52
C MET A 48 2.98 -10.08 0.75
N MET A 49 3.92 -9.23 1.17
CA MET A 49 5.25 -9.16 0.58
C MET A 49 6.18 -10.31 0.99
N SER A 50 5.97 -10.91 2.16
CA SER A 50 6.75 -12.07 2.63
C SER A 50 6.36 -13.38 1.95
N GLU A 51 5.13 -13.46 1.43
CA GLU A 51 4.64 -14.61 0.65
C GLU A 51 5.05 -14.53 -0.83
N GLY A 52 5.46 -13.35 -1.30
CA GLY A 52 6.17 -13.20 -2.57
C GLY A 52 7.68 -13.28 -2.36
N GLU A 53 8.42 -13.82 -3.33
CA GLU A 53 9.89 -13.76 -3.35
C GLU A 53 10.42 -12.32 -3.58
N MET A 54 9.83 -11.31 -2.93
CA MET A 54 10.31 -9.94 -2.99
C MET A 54 11.48 -9.79 -2.02
N ASP A 55 12.67 -9.68 -2.59
CA ASP A 55 13.90 -9.44 -1.86
C ASP A 55 13.82 -8.11 -1.08
N MET A 56 13.71 -8.24 0.24
CA MET A 56 13.66 -7.13 1.20
C MET A 56 14.85 -6.16 1.04
N SER A 57 15.98 -6.59 0.45
CA SER A 57 17.11 -5.72 0.16
C SER A 57 16.82 -4.70 -0.95
N GLN A 58 16.00 -5.04 -1.95
CA GLN A 58 15.58 -4.10 -2.99
C GLN A 58 14.59 -3.07 -2.46
N MET A 59 13.70 -3.50 -1.56
CA MET A 59 12.76 -2.58 -0.91
C MET A 59 13.46 -1.55 -0.02
N MET A 60 14.50 -1.97 0.72
CA MET A 60 15.35 -1.06 1.51
C MET A 60 16.11 -0.07 0.60
N GLN A 61 16.58 -0.49 -0.58
CA GLN A 61 17.21 0.44 -1.53
C GLN A 61 16.24 1.49 -2.06
N MET A 62 14.99 1.11 -2.38
CA MET A 62 13.98 2.06 -2.84
C MET A 62 13.61 3.09 -1.76
N MET A 63 13.45 2.66 -0.48
CA MET A 63 13.21 3.61 0.62
C MET A 63 14.43 4.51 0.92
N GLY A 64 15.64 3.98 0.81
CA GLY A 64 16.88 4.77 0.97
C GLY A 64 17.02 5.87 -0.08
N ASN A 65 16.58 5.61 -1.32
CA ASN A 65 16.58 6.61 -2.39
C ASN A 65 15.49 7.68 -2.21
N MET A 66 14.39 7.36 -1.53
CA MET A 66 13.31 8.33 -1.24
C MET A 66 13.72 9.36 -0.18
N ASN A 67 14.61 8.98 0.76
CA ASN A 67 15.11 9.89 1.80
C ASN A 67 16.20 10.87 1.29
N MET A 68 16.68 10.69 0.05
CA MET A 68 17.66 11.57 -0.61
C MET A 68 17.01 12.62 -1.55
N MET A 69 15.68 12.65 -1.66
CA MET A 69 14.93 13.66 -2.42
C MET A 69 14.09 14.61 -1.54
N GLY A 70 14.21 14.52 -0.21
CA GLY A 70 13.55 15.41 0.76
C GLY A 70 14.44 16.51 1.33
N ASP A 71 15.75 16.48 1.09
CA ASP A 71 16.73 17.44 1.63
C ASP A 71 17.32 18.28 0.49
N ASN A 72 16.52 19.24 0.04
CA ASN A 72 17.01 20.42 -0.70
C ASN A 72 16.21 21.62 -0.18
N ASN A 73 16.58 22.09 1.01
CA ASN A 73 16.31 23.46 1.46
C ASN A 73 17.39 23.96 2.41
#